data_AF-A0A960KG53-F1
#
_entry.id   AF-A0A960KG53-F1
#
_cell.length_a   1.000
_cell.length_b   1.000
_cell.length_c   1.000
_cell.angle_alpha   90.00
_cell.angle_beta   90.00
_cell.angle_gamma   90.00
#
_symmetry.space_group_name_H-M   'P 1'
#
loop_
_entity.id
_entity.type
_entity.pdbx_description
1 polymer ?
#
loop_
_entity_poly.entity_id
_entity_poly.type
_entity_poly.pdbx_seq_one_letter_code
_entity_poly.pdbx_strand_id
1 'polypeptide(L)'
;MTLIWMLFLVNWEGDARIVDRVALKVNDKIITERELLLTYKQRRKLLIDQYAGPDLNQQLENLWEDVVRLAKEQLLLYEKSVDLGLSISQDAMDSRMQSIKESNGLSDEEFERILMEQTGMTLDEYIDSERRSESAQRVIQSQVVNAIDIEDSEVAKYYTENQSEYMEPAKYRIAEIVTLKDESPAAARIKALACLDSIRSGTPFAEAAMQYSDSSSRDGGGDLGEVQYGDLHYVIEDSVKRMAIGDVSDLLETDTAYFIIKVLNKTETKPMPIDDVKESILTKLREPRMEARLDEFLTELEAEYLVERVVTKPADL
;
A
#
# COMPACT_ATOMS: atom_id res chain seq x y z
N MET A 1 -35.58 -81.80 3.30
CA MET A 1 -35.23 -81.60 4.71
C MET A 1 -34.89 -80.13 4.88
N THR A 2 -35.77 -79.41 5.55
CA THR A 2 -35.70 -77.99 5.91
C THR A 2 -34.48 -77.68 6.76
N LEU A 3 -33.79 -76.55 6.52
CA LEU A 3 -33.46 -75.60 7.58
C LEU A 3 -33.04 -74.24 7.01
N ILE A 4 -33.44 -73.23 7.77
CA ILE A 4 -33.63 -71.81 7.45
C ILE A 4 -32.70 -71.03 8.40
N TRP A 5 -32.00 -70.03 7.84
CA TRP A 5 -31.53 -68.76 8.45
C TRP A 5 -30.43 -68.73 9.53
N MET A 6 -29.41 -67.89 9.29
CA MET A 6 -29.16 -66.66 10.05
C MET A 6 -28.22 -65.71 9.29
N LEU A 7 -28.78 -64.57 8.85
CA LEU A 7 -28.05 -63.36 8.45
C LEU A 7 -27.49 -62.71 9.73
N PHE A 8 -26.17 -62.56 9.82
CA PHE A 8 -25.57 -61.55 10.69
C PHE A 8 -25.58 -60.22 9.94
N LEU A 9 -26.57 -59.38 10.22
CA LEU A 9 -26.44 -57.94 10.02
C LEU A 9 -25.55 -57.43 11.16
N VAL A 10 -24.25 -57.34 10.90
CA VAL A 10 -23.39 -56.45 11.68
C VAL A 10 -23.75 -55.04 11.25
N ASN A 11 -24.54 -54.36 12.07
CA ASN A 11 -24.63 -52.90 12.00
C ASN A 11 -23.26 -52.34 12.36
N TRP A 12 -22.46 -52.05 11.34
CA TRP A 12 -21.34 -51.15 11.48
C TRP A 12 -21.94 -49.74 11.57
N GLU A 13 -22.31 -49.32 12.77
CA GLU A 13 -22.38 -47.89 13.09
C GLU A 13 -20.94 -47.39 13.09
N GLY A 14 -20.45 -47.06 11.89
CA GLY A 14 -19.22 -46.32 11.78
C GLY A 14 -19.57 -44.93 12.26
N ASP A 15 -18.92 -44.47 13.32
CA ASP A 15 -18.82 -43.04 13.59
C ASP A 15 -18.43 -42.38 12.27
N ALA A 16 -19.40 -41.76 11.62
CA ALA A 16 -19.16 -40.92 10.47
C ALA A 16 -18.38 -39.72 11.01
N ARG A 17 -17.05 -39.87 11.08
CA ARG A 17 -16.15 -38.73 11.15
C ARG A 17 -16.59 -37.81 10.03
N ILE A 18 -17.04 -36.62 10.40
CA ILE A 18 -17.32 -35.55 9.46
C ILE A 18 -16.00 -35.33 8.72
N VAL A 19 -15.87 -35.92 7.53
CA VAL A 19 -14.79 -35.60 6.61
C VAL A 19 -15.22 -34.27 6.02
N ASP A 20 -14.55 -33.19 6.39
CA ASP A 20 -14.81 -31.88 5.80
C ASP A 20 -14.82 -32.01 4.27
N ARG A 21 -15.84 -31.42 3.63
CA ARG A 21 -16.05 -31.58 2.19
C ARG A 21 -14.89 -30.93 1.45
N VAL A 22 -14.28 -31.69 0.52
CA VAL A 22 -13.26 -31.16 -0.40
C VAL A 22 -13.89 -30.07 -1.27
N ALA A 23 -13.26 -28.90 -1.30
CA ALA A 23 -13.71 -27.75 -2.09
C ALA A 23 -12.86 -27.52 -3.34
N LEU A 24 -11.54 -27.60 -3.18
CA LEU A 24 -10.56 -27.51 -4.25
C LEU A 24 -9.57 -28.65 -4.11
N LYS A 25 -9.08 -29.13 -5.25
CA LYS A 25 -8.05 -30.16 -5.31
C LYS A 25 -7.08 -29.83 -6.45
N VAL A 26 -5.79 -29.98 -6.16
CA VAL A 26 -4.69 -29.93 -7.13
C VAL A 26 -3.87 -31.18 -6.90
N ASN A 27 -3.87 -32.11 -7.86
CA ASN A 27 -3.34 -33.46 -7.68
C ASN A 27 -3.85 -34.11 -6.38
N ASP A 28 -2.98 -34.43 -5.42
CA ASP A 28 -3.37 -35.01 -4.13
C ASP A 28 -3.56 -33.97 -3.00
N LYS A 29 -3.35 -32.69 -3.28
CA LYS A 29 -3.53 -31.60 -2.30
C LYS A 29 -4.96 -31.10 -2.36
N ILE A 30 -5.54 -30.80 -1.19
CA ILE A 30 -6.92 -30.34 -1.06
C ILE A 30 -7.00 -29.07 -0.22
N ILE A 31 -8.05 -28.29 -0.47
CA ILE A 31 -8.57 -27.28 0.44
C ILE A 31 -10.03 -27.62 0.71
N THR A 32 -10.43 -27.58 1.97
CA THR A 32 -11.79 -27.91 2.39
C THR A 32 -12.75 -26.73 2.24
N GLU A 33 -14.05 -27.03 2.20
CA GLU A 33 -15.11 -26.01 2.19
C GLU A 33 -15.07 -25.13 3.46
N ARG A 34 -14.76 -25.75 4.61
CA ARG A 34 -14.57 -25.08 5.89
C ARG A 34 -13.46 -24.02 5.82
N GLU A 35 -12.29 -24.37 5.27
CA GLU A 35 -11.18 -23.44 5.10
C GLU A 35 -11.57 -22.23 4.23
N LEU A 36 -12.20 -22.46 3.07
CA LEU A 36 -12.65 -21.36 2.21
C LEU A 36 -13.66 -20.45 2.91
N LEU A 37 -14.58 -21.03 3.69
CA LEU A 37 -15.58 -20.28 4.45
C LEU A 37 -14.94 -19.42 5.55
N LEU A 38 -13.91 -19.93 6.25
CA LEU A 38 -13.17 -19.15 7.24
C LEU A 38 -12.43 -17.98 6.57
N THR A 39 -11.73 -18.23 5.47
CA THR A 39 -11.06 -17.18 4.69
C THR A 39 -12.04 -16.12 4.19
N TYR A 40 -13.20 -16.54 3.65
CA TYR A 40 -14.26 -15.63 3.21
C TYR A 40 -14.77 -14.75 4.35
N LYS A 41 -15.08 -15.32 5.52
CA LYS A 41 -15.56 -14.57 6.68
C LYS A 41 -14.54 -13.53 7.17
N GLN A 42 -13.27 -13.91 7.22
CA GLN A 42 -12.19 -13.01 7.63
C GLN A 42 -12.02 -11.85 6.65
N ARG A 43 -11.95 -12.13 5.34
CA ARG A 43 -11.84 -11.07 4.32
C ARG A 43 -13.06 -10.18 4.25
N ARG A 44 -14.26 -10.76 4.37
CA ARG A 44 -15.52 -10.01 4.43
C ARG A 44 -15.52 -9.00 5.58
N LYS A 45 -15.05 -9.41 6.76
CA LYS A 45 -14.93 -8.53 7.92
C LYS A 45 -14.00 -7.35 7.62
N LEU A 46 -12.81 -7.60 7.07
CA LEU A 46 -11.86 -6.55 6.69
C LEU A 46 -12.47 -5.56 5.68
N LEU A 47 -13.18 -6.05 4.66
CA LEU A 47 -13.84 -5.20 3.68
C LEU A 47 -14.93 -4.32 4.30
N ILE A 48 -15.75 -4.86 5.21
CA ILE A 48 -16.78 -4.09 5.92
C ILE A 48 -16.16 -3.03 6.83
N ASP A 49 -15.00 -3.30 7.43
CA ASP A 49 -14.28 -2.35 8.27
C ASP A 49 -13.63 -1.22 7.45
N GLN A 50 -13.27 -1.47 6.19
CA GLN A 50 -12.55 -0.54 5.33
C GLN A 50 -13.46 0.27 4.38
N TYR A 51 -14.57 -0.31 3.91
CA TYR A 51 -15.42 0.27 2.86
C TYR A 51 -16.86 0.45 3.33
N ALA A 52 -17.59 1.38 2.71
CA ALA A 52 -19.02 1.59 2.95
C ALA A 52 -19.76 1.90 1.65
N GLY A 53 -21.09 1.74 1.67
CA GLY A 53 -21.95 2.14 0.56
C GLY A 53 -21.70 1.34 -0.74
N PRO A 54 -21.77 1.97 -1.92
CA PRO A 54 -21.59 1.31 -3.22
C PRO A 54 -20.24 0.58 -3.36
N ASP A 55 -19.16 1.15 -2.84
CA ASP A 55 -17.82 0.56 -2.93
C ASP A 55 -17.74 -0.77 -2.18
N LEU A 56 -18.34 -0.84 -0.99
CA LEU A 56 -18.44 -2.09 -0.22
C LEU A 56 -19.23 -3.15 -1.01
N ASN A 57 -20.36 -2.77 -1.62
CA ASN A 57 -21.17 -3.71 -2.39
C ASN A 57 -20.38 -4.32 -3.56
N GLN A 58 -19.60 -3.49 -4.27
CA GLN A 58 -18.76 -3.95 -5.38
C GLN A 58 -17.68 -4.93 -4.92
N GLN A 59 -17.02 -4.66 -3.78
CA GLN A 59 -16.00 -5.57 -3.22
C GLN A 59 -16.59 -6.90 -2.78
N LEU A 60 -17.80 -6.90 -2.19
CA LEU A 60 -18.47 -8.10 -1.71
C LEU A 60 -19.03 -8.98 -2.82
N GLU A 61 -19.38 -8.40 -3.97
CA GLU A 61 -19.97 -9.13 -5.11
C GLU A 61 -19.09 -10.28 -5.59
N ASN A 62 -17.78 -10.02 -5.74
CA ASN A 62 -16.81 -10.99 -6.28
C ASN A 62 -16.01 -11.73 -5.20
N LEU A 63 -16.20 -11.38 -3.92
CA LEU A 63 -15.35 -11.86 -2.82
C LEU A 63 -15.21 -13.38 -2.76
N TRP A 64 -16.30 -14.12 -2.97
CA TRP A 64 -16.26 -15.59 -2.93
C TRP A 64 -15.39 -16.17 -4.05
N GLU A 65 -15.56 -15.68 -5.28
CA GLU A 65 -14.78 -16.15 -6.42
C GLU A 65 -13.30 -15.77 -6.28
N ASP A 66 -13.00 -14.60 -5.69
CA ASP A 66 -11.63 -14.23 -5.34
C ASP A 66 -11.00 -15.14 -4.29
N VAL A 67 -11.76 -15.52 -3.26
CA VAL A 67 -11.28 -16.48 -2.23
C VAL A 67 -10.97 -17.83 -2.87
N VAL A 68 -11.86 -18.36 -3.71
CA VAL A 68 -11.65 -19.63 -4.41
C VAL A 68 -10.45 -19.56 -5.36
N ARG A 69 -10.35 -18.48 -6.14
CA ARG A 69 -9.27 -18.27 -7.10
C ARG A 69 -7.91 -18.22 -6.38
N LEU A 70 -7.77 -17.40 -5.35
CA LEU A 70 -6.52 -17.26 -4.61
C LEU A 70 -6.16 -18.53 -3.84
N ALA A 71 -7.14 -19.28 -3.33
CA ALA A 71 -6.92 -20.58 -2.73
C ALA A 71 -6.38 -21.61 -3.74
N LYS A 72 -6.93 -21.62 -4.97
CA LYS A 72 -6.43 -22.47 -6.07
C LYS A 72 -4.99 -22.09 -6.44
N GLU A 73 -4.71 -20.81 -6.64
CA GLU A 73 -3.36 -20.30 -6.97
C GLU A 73 -2.33 -20.68 -5.90
N GLN A 74 -2.67 -20.51 -4.62
CA GLN A 74 -1.81 -20.94 -3.50
C GLN A 74 -1.56 -22.45 -3.53
N LEU A 75 -2.59 -23.26 -3.85
CA LEU A 75 -2.46 -24.71 -3.88
C LEU A 75 -1.58 -25.20 -5.04
N LEU A 76 -1.68 -24.55 -6.22
CA LEU A 76 -0.79 -24.78 -7.37
C LEU A 76 0.67 -24.47 -7.01
N LEU A 77 0.92 -23.30 -6.42
CA LEU A 77 2.26 -22.89 -6.00
C LEU A 77 2.82 -23.81 -4.91
N TYR A 78 1.96 -24.28 -3.99
CA TYR A 78 2.35 -25.24 -2.97
C TYR A 78 2.75 -26.58 -3.59
N GLU A 79 1.98 -27.11 -4.53
CA GLU A 79 2.34 -28.34 -5.25
C GLU A 79 3.70 -28.18 -5.94
N LYS A 80 3.93 -27.06 -6.62
CA LYS A 80 5.22 -26.76 -7.24
C LYS A 80 6.36 -26.67 -6.24
N SER A 81 6.10 -26.21 -5.03
CA SER A 81 7.11 -26.15 -3.98
C SER A 81 7.60 -27.55 -3.58
N VAL A 82 6.73 -28.56 -3.65
CA VAL A 82 7.08 -29.95 -3.39
C VAL A 82 7.97 -30.48 -4.51
N ASP A 83 7.58 -30.25 -5.77
CA ASP A 83 8.36 -30.69 -6.95
C ASP A 83 9.78 -30.10 -6.98
N LEU A 84 9.92 -28.85 -6.54
CA LEU A 84 11.20 -28.14 -6.50
C LEU A 84 12.01 -28.41 -5.21
N GLY A 85 11.47 -29.16 -4.25
CA GLY A 85 12.09 -29.35 -2.94
C GLY A 85 12.21 -28.07 -2.10
N LEU A 86 11.34 -27.08 -2.35
CA LEU A 86 11.26 -25.80 -1.65
C LEU A 86 10.22 -25.78 -0.52
N SER A 87 9.38 -26.82 -0.43
CA SER A 87 8.37 -26.98 0.61
C SER A 87 8.98 -26.94 2.01
N ILE A 88 8.32 -26.28 2.95
CA ILE A 88 8.78 -26.24 4.33
C ILE A 88 8.45 -27.54 5.05
N SER A 89 9.46 -28.12 5.70
CA SER A 89 9.31 -29.36 6.48
C SER A 89 8.46 -29.15 7.72
N GLN A 90 7.78 -30.21 8.15
CA GLN A 90 6.99 -30.21 9.38
C GLN A 90 7.82 -29.77 10.60
N ASP A 91 9.00 -30.35 10.79
CA ASP A 91 9.90 -30.01 11.91
C ASP A 91 10.24 -28.52 11.99
N ALA A 92 10.31 -27.83 10.84
CA ALA A 92 10.61 -26.41 10.78
C ALA A 92 9.38 -25.56 11.19
N MET A 93 8.18 -25.99 10.82
CA MET A 93 6.92 -25.38 11.28
C MET A 93 6.73 -25.58 12.78
N ASP A 94 6.98 -26.79 13.28
CA ASP A 94 6.85 -27.11 14.71
C ASP A 94 7.82 -26.27 15.55
N SER A 95 9.08 -26.20 15.11
CA SER A 95 10.12 -25.38 15.79
C SER A 95 9.75 -23.88 15.79
N ARG A 96 9.20 -23.38 14.67
CA ARG A 96 8.73 -22.00 14.57
C ARG A 96 7.57 -21.75 15.52
N MET A 97 6.60 -22.64 15.55
CA MET A 97 5.43 -22.52 16.41
C MET A 97 5.82 -22.54 17.90
N GLN A 98 6.74 -23.43 18.27
CA GLN A 98 7.34 -23.42 19.61
C GLN A 98 8.00 -22.09 19.93
N SER A 99 8.80 -21.55 19.00
CA SER A 99 9.47 -20.25 19.19
C SER A 99 8.47 -19.10 19.41
N ILE A 100 7.34 -19.10 18.68
CA ILE A 100 6.26 -18.11 18.84
C ILE A 100 5.63 -18.23 20.22
N LYS A 101 5.32 -19.45 20.68
CA LYS A 101 4.75 -19.70 22.01
C LYS A 101 5.69 -19.21 23.11
N GLU A 102 6.97 -19.59 23.03
CA GLU A 102 8.00 -19.20 24.01
C GLU A 102 8.22 -17.68 24.04
N SER A 103 8.29 -17.02 22.88
CA SER A 103 8.50 -15.57 22.81
C SER A 103 7.33 -14.77 23.38
N ASN A 104 6.12 -15.33 23.33
CA ASN A 104 4.90 -14.72 23.89
C ASN A 104 4.58 -15.21 25.30
N GLY A 105 5.36 -16.16 25.84
CA GLY A 105 5.12 -16.75 27.16
C GLY A 105 3.78 -17.50 27.27
N LEU A 106 3.29 -18.06 26.17
CA LEU A 106 1.99 -18.74 26.10
C LEU A 106 2.15 -20.24 26.36
N SER A 107 1.22 -20.82 27.14
CA SER A 107 1.06 -22.29 27.17
C SER A 107 0.47 -22.81 25.86
N ASP A 108 0.58 -24.12 25.63
CA ASP A 108 -0.02 -24.78 24.46
C ASP A 108 -1.54 -24.54 24.42
N GLU A 109 -2.22 -24.73 25.55
CA GLU A 109 -3.67 -24.54 25.66
C GLU A 109 -4.09 -23.08 25.47
N GLU A 110 -3.31 -22.13 25.98
CA GLU A 110 -3.56 -20.71 25.79
C GLU A 110 -3.40 -20.31 24.33
N PHE A 111 -2.35 -20.81 23.68
CA PHE A 111 -2.09 -20.55 22.26
C PHE A 111 -3.21 -21.11 21.38
N GLU A 112 -3.59 -22.38 21.57
CA GLU A 112 -4.67 -23.01 20.82
C GLU A 112 -6.00 -22.30 21.01
N ARG A 113 -6.32 -21.88 22.24
CA ARG A 113 -7.53 -21.11 22.53
C ARG A 113 -7.54 -19.77 21.80
N ILE A 114 -6.44 -19.01 21.85
CA ILE A 114 -6.32 -17.72 21.17
C ILE A 114 -6.43 -17.90 19.65
N LEU A 115 -5.73 -18.89 19.09
CA LEU A 115 -5.77 -19.21 17.67
C LEU A 115 -7.20 -19.52 17.22
N MET A 116 -7.91 -20.37 17.96
CA MET A 116 -9.29 -20.72 17.68
C MET A 116 -10.22 -19.49 17.78
N GLU A 117 -10.04 -18.63 18.80
CA GLU A 117 -10.83 -17.40 18.98
C GLU A 117 -10.59 -16.39 17.84
N GLN A 118 -9.37 -16.27 17.33
CA GLN A 118 -8.99 -15.29 16.31
C GLN A 118 -9.27 -15.76 14.88
N THR A 119 -8.96 -17.04 14.59
CA THR A 119 -8.95 -17.57 13.22
C THR A 119 -10.08 -18.55 12.96
N GLY A 120 -10.58 -19.23 14.00
CA GLY A 120 -11.52 -20.35 13.89
C GLY A 120 -10.86 -21.67 13.47
N MET A 121 -9.52 -21.74 13.44
CA MET A 121 -8.75 -22.92 13.04
C MET A 121 -8.17 -23.66 14.25
N THR A 122 -8.01 -24.98 14.13
CA THR A 122 -7.16 -25.75 15.05
C THR A 122 -5.69 -25.47 14.79
N LEU A 123 -4.81 -25.88 15.72
CA LEU A 123 -3.36 -25.73 15.54
C LEU A 123 -2.86 -26.44 14.28
N ASP A 124 -3.33 -27.67 14.03
CA ASP A 124 -2.96 -28.45 12.85
C ASP A 124 -3.41 -27.77 11.55
N GLU A 125 -4.67 -27.30 11.50
CA GLU A 125 -5.20 -26.54 10.35
C GLU A 125 -4.35 -25.29 10.08
N TYR A 126 -3.98 -24.57 11.14
CA TYR A 126 -3.18 -23.36 11.03
C TYR A 126 -1.76 -23.67 10.53
N ILE A 127 -1.07 -24.65 11.12
CA ILE A 127 0.27 -25.08 10.70
C ILE A 127 0.27 -25.51 9.23
N ASP A 128 -0.73 -26.28 8.80
CA ASP A 128 -0.87 -26.68 7.40
C ASP A 128 -1.08 -25.48 6.48
N SER A 129 -1.91 -24.51 6.89
CA SER A 129 -2.17 -23.29 6.12
C SER A 129 -0.92 -22.42 5.97
N GLU A 130 -0.15 -22.24 7.06
CA GLU A 130 1.09 -21.47 7.07
C GLU A 130 2.16 -22.17 6.22
N ARG A 131 2.31 -23.49 6.37
CA ARG A 131 3.24 -24.28 5.54
C ARG A 131 2.97 -24.08 4.06
N ARG A 132 1.69 -24.13 3.63
CA ARG A 132 1.31 -23.89 2.24
C ARG A 132 1.63 -22.48 1.80
N SER A 133 1.24 -21.48 2.60
CA SER A 133 1.47 -20.06 2.32
C SER A 133 2.94 -19.74 2.13
N GLU A 134 3.78 -20.16 3.06
CA GLU A 134 5.20 -19.85 3.03
C GLU A 134 5.97 -20.62 1.95
N SER A 135 5.56 -21.86 1.69
CA SER A 135 6.14 -22.65 0.60
C SER A 135 5.77 -22.06 -0.76
N ALA A 136 4.53 -21.59 -0.94
CA ALA A 136 4.11 -20.85 -2.12
C ALA A 136 4.92 -19.56 -2.30
N GLN A 137 5.18 -18.81 -1.21
CA GLN A 137 6.00 -17.61 -1.25
C GLN A 137 7.44 -17.90 -1.69
N ARG A 138 8.04 -19.03 -1.26
CA ARG A 138 9.37 -19.46 -1.74
C ARG A 138 9.39 -19.74 -3.23
N VAL A 139 8.31 -20.33 -3.77
CA VAL A 139 8.16 -20.57 -5.20
C VAL A 139 8.04 -19.25 -5.96
N ILE A 140 7.19 -18.31 -5.50
CA ILE A 140 7.08 -16.97 -6.11
C ILE A 140 8.46 -16.29 -6.12
N GLN A 141 9.17 -16.28 -4.99
CA GLN A 141 10.50 -15.70 -4.93
C GLN A 141 11.47 -16.36 -5.93
N SER A 142 11.48 -17.68 -6.00
CA SER A 142 12.42 -18.43 -6.84
C SER A 142 12.10 -18.38 -8.33
N GLN A 143 10.82 -18.45 -8.71
CA GLN A 143 10.38 -18.69 -10.10
C GLN A 143 9.83 -17.43 -10.78
N VAL A 144 9.44 -16.43 -9.99
CA VAL A 144 8.92 -15.16 -10.48
C VAL A 144 9.92 -14.06 -10.19
N VAL A 145 10.20 -13.77 -8.92
CA VAL A 145 11.02 -12.61 -8.54
C VAL A 145 12.46 -12.74 -9.02
N ASN A 146 13.12 -13.87 -8.74
CA ASN A 146 14.51 -14.12 -9.13
C ASN A 146 14.69 -14.32 -10.65
N ALA A 147 13.60 -14.58 -11.38
CA ALA A 147 13.62 -14.72 -12.84
C ALA A 147 13.58 -13.37 -13.56
N ILE A 148 13.26 -12.29 -12.85
CA ILE A 148 13.17 -10.94 -13.43
C ILE A 148 14.55 -10.29 -13.37
N ASP A 149 15.12 -10.08 -14.55
CA ASP A 149 16.30 -9.26 -14.74
C ASP A 149 15.89 -7.86 -15.21
N ILE A 150 16.56 -6.84 -14.69
CA ILE A 150 16.36 -5.44 -15.09
C ILE A 150 17.74 -4.85 -15.29
N GLU A 151 18.07 -4.57 -16.54
CA GLU A 151 19.37 -4.05 -16.92
C GLU A 151 19.49 -2.56 -16.57
N ASP A 152 20.72 -2.12 -16.23
CA ASP A 152 20.99 -0.70 -15.95
C ASP A 152 20.60 0.21 -17.13
N SER A 153 20.67 -0.29 -18.37
CA SER A 153 20.22 0.44 -19.55
C SER A 153 18.71 0.68 -19.56
N GLU A 154 17.92 -0.22 -18.98
CA GLU A 154 16.46 -0.07 -18.89
C GLU A 154 16.10 0.97 -17.83
N VAL A 155 16.82 0.98 -16.71
CA VAL A 155 16.70 2.01 -15.68
C VAL A 155 17.04 3.39 -16.26
N ALA A 156 18.15 3.51 -16.99
CA ALA A 156 18.57 4.75 -17.63
C ALA A 156 17.56 5.23 -18.68
N LYS A 157 17.01 4.31 -19.48
CA LYS A 157 15.95 4.60 -20.44
C LYS A 157 14.69 5.10 -19.74
N TYR A 158 14.22 4.40 -18.71
CA TYR A 158 13.03 4.79 -17.95
C TYR A 158 13.20 6.16 -17.30
N TYR A 159 14.35 6.41 -16.67
CA TYR A 159 14.69 7.72 -16.08
C TYR A 159 14.58 8.85 -17.12
N THR A 160 15.14 8.63 -18.32
CA THR A 160 15.15 9.62 -19.40
C THR A 160 13.75 9.85 -19.98
N GLU A 161 12.99 8.77 -20.22
CA GLU A 161 11.63 8.85 -20.77
C GLU A 161 10.62 9.47 -19.78
N ASN A 162 10.88 9.35 -18.47
CA ASN A 162 10.01 9.85 -17.39
C ASN A 162 10.68 10.98 -16.58
N GLN A 163 11.55 11.77 -17.23
CA GLN A 163 12.39 12.78 -16.57
C GLN A 163 11.60 13.76 -15.69
N SER A 164 10.36 14.09 -16.07
CA SER A 164 9.48 15.00 -15.32
C SER A 164 9.11 14.49 -13.93
N GLU A 165 9.08 13.17 -13.72
CA GLU A 165 8.81 12.56 -12.41
C GLU A 165 10.03 12.62 -11.48
N TYR A 166 11.22 12.82 -12.06
CA TYR A 166 12.50 12.77 -11.37
C TYR A 166 13.18 14.14 -11.31
N MET A 167 12.37 15.18 -11.09
CA MET A 167 12.84 16.55 -10.95
C MET A 167 12.73 17.00 -9.51
N GLU A 168 13.77 17.66 -8.99
CA GLU A 168 13.64 18.40 -7.75
C GLU A 168 12.68 19.58 -7.97
N PRO A 169 11.71 19.81 -7.08
CA PRO A 169 10.82 20.96 -7.19
C PRO A 169 11.64 22.25 -7.11
N ALA A 170 11.21 23.27 -7.84
CA ALA A 170 11.80 24.59 -7.71
C ALA A 170 11.67 25.09 -6.27
N LYS A 171 12.69 25.80 -5.79
CA LYS A 171 12.69 26.39 -4.45
C LYS A 171 12.89 27.88 -4.53
N TYR A 172 12.28 28.60 -3.60
CA TYR A 172 12.39 30.05 -3.50
C TYR A 172 12.86 30.40 -2.10
N ARG A 173 13.71 31.41 -1.97
CA ARG A 173 13.86 32.14 -0.71
C ARG A 173 13.16 33.46 -0.87
N ILE A 174 12.14 33.71 -0.06
CA ILE A 174 11.32 34.91 -0.17
C ILE A 174 11.22 35.62 1.18
N ALA A 175 11.00 36.93 1.12
CA ALA A 175 10.53 37.70 2.26
C ALA A 175 9.12 38.22 2.00
N GLU A 176 8.30 38.30 3.04
CA GLU A 176 6.92 38.76 2.96
C GLU A 176 6.65 39.95 3.88
N ILE A 177 5.67 40.76 3.47
CA ILE A 177 4.98 41.72 4.33
C ILE A 177 3.50 41.41 4.19
N VAL A 178 2.92 40.92 5.28
CA VAL A 178 1.50 40.60 5.37
C VAL A 178 0.76 41.74 6.06
N THR A 179 -0.39 42.13 5.52
CA THR A 179 -1.36 43.01 6.20
C THR A 179 -2.71 42.30 6.24
N LEU A 180 -3.18 41.95 7.43
CA LEU A 180 -4.43 41.19 7.61
C LEU A 180 -5.64 42.08 7.32
N LYS A 181 -6.66 41.51 6.66
CA LYS A 181 -7.89 42.23 6.30
C LYS A 181 -8.84 42.43 7.48
N ASP A 182 -8.69 41.64 8.56
CA ASP A 182 -9.43 41.65 9.83
C ASP A 182 -10.79 42.39 9.77
N GLU A 183 -11.00 43.40 10.62
CA GLU A 183 -12.27 44.13 10.74
C GLU A 183 -12.47 45.17 9.63
N SER A 184 -11.42 45.55 8.89
CA SER A 184 -11.51 46.60 7.85
C SER A 184 -10.56 46.34 6.67
N PRO A 185 -11.04 45.67 5.61
CA PRO A 185 -10.26 45.44 4.39
C PRO A 185 -9.77 46.73 3.73
N ALA A 186 -10.51 47.84 3.86
CA ALA A 186 -10.14 49.14 3.32
C ALA A 186 -8.94 49.75 4.07
N ALA A 187 -8.94 49.68 5.41
CA ALA A 187 -7.82 50.18 6.21
C ALA A 187 -6.56 49.33 5.98
N ALA A 188 -6.71 48.01 5.92
CA ALA A 188 -5.63 47.08 5.58
C ALA A 188 -5.01 47.40 4.22
N ARG A 189 -5.82 47.70 3.21
CA ARG A 189 -5.33 48.08 1.87
C ARG A 189 -4.54 49.38 1.89
N ILE A 190 -5.01 50.39 2.63
CA ILE A 190 -4.31 51.67 2.77
C ILE A 190 -2.95 51.47 3.43
N LYS A 191 -2.90 50.67 4.51
CA LYS A 191 -1.66 50.34 5.22
C LYS A 191 -0.66 49.63 4.29
N ALA A 192 -1.13 48.64 3.52
CA ALA A 192 -0.27 47.90 2.60
C ALA A 192 0.24 48.78 1.43
N LEU A 193 -0.61 49.66 0.88
CA LEU A 193 -0.17 50.62 -0.14
C LEU A 193 0.88 51.61 0.39
N ALA A 194 0.70 52.12 1.61
CA ALA A 194 1.70 52.98 2.24
C ALA A 194 3.05 52.27 2.45
N CYS A 195 3.02 50.98 2.81
CA CYS A 195 4.22 50.16 2.90
C CYS A 195 4.93 50.04 1.53
N LEU A 196 4.16 49.71 0.47
CA LEU A 196 4.70 49.57 -0.88
C LEU A 196 5.33 50.87 -1.39
N ASP A 197 4.69 52.02 -1.14
CA ASP A 197 5.21 53.34 -1.50
C ASP A 197 6.50 53.67 -0.74
N SER A 198 6.61 53.28 0.54
CA SER A 198 7.84 53.44 1.32
C SER A 198 9.00 52.64 0.72
N ILE A 199 8.75 51.39 0.34
CA ILE A 199 9.76 50.53 -0.30
C ILE A 199 10.20 51.12 -1.63
N ARG A 200 9.25 51.58 -2.46
CA ARG A 200 9.55 52.24 -3.75
C ARG A 200 10.33 53.55 -3.59
N SER A 201 10.16 54.22 -2.45
CA SER A 201 10.89 55.45 -2.11
C SER A 201 12.28 55.17 -1.52
N GLY A 202 12.68 53.91 -1.37
CA GLY A 202 14.03 53.50 -0.97
C GLY A 202 14.16 52.90 0.43
N THR A 203 13.06 52.73 1.19
CA THR A 203 13.11 52.03 2.47
C THR A 203 13.51 50.56 2.24
N PRO A 204 14.51 50.01 2.97
CA PRO A 204 14.85 48.60 2.88
C PRO A 204 13.65 47.70 3.22
N PHE A 205 13.46 46.63 2.45
CA PHE A 205 12.32 45.72 2.62
C PHE A 205 12.21 45.16 4.05
N ALA A 206 13.33 44.78 4.67
CA ALA A 206 13.34 44.26 6.03
C ALA A 206 12.87 45.29 7.07
N GLU A 207 13.22 46.57 6.88
CA GLU A 207 12.74 47.66 7.75
C GLU A 207 11.24 47.90 7.55
N ALA A 208 10.78 47.90 6.31
CA ALA A 208 9.36 47.99 6.00
C ALA A 208 8.58 46.79 6.58
N ALA A 209 9.14 45.58 6.53
CA ALA A 209 8.54 44.40 7.14
C ALA A 209 8.38 44.59 8.65
N MET A 210 9.44 44.99 9.36
CA MET A 210 9.40 45.26 10.80
C MET A 210 8.37 46.32 11.19
N GLN A 211 8.16 47.33 10.34
CA GLN A 211 7.26 48.44 10.61
C GLN A 211 5.79 48.14 10.25
N TYR A 212 5.54 47.44 9.15
CA TYR A 212 4.20 47.33 8.57
C TYR A 212 3.60 45.93 8.65
N SER A 213 4.39 44.87 8.79
CA SER A 213 3.86 43.51 8.71
C SER A 213 3.11 43.10 9.98
N ASP A 214 2.01 42.36 9.77
CA ASP A 214 1.24 41.68 10.82
C ASP A 214 1.63 40.18 10.96
N SER A 215 2.60 39.71 10.18
CA SER A 215 3.06 38.31 10.22
C SER A 215 4.05 38.04 11.35
N SER A 216 4.29 36.77 11.65
CA SER A 216 5.32 36.34 12.61
C SER A 216 6.76 36.53 12.09
N SER A 217 6.94 36.61 10.76
CA SER A 217 8.25 36.85 10.14
C SER A 217 8.72 38.30 10.25
N ARG A 218 7.83 39.21 10.72
CA ARG A 218 8.07 40.65 10.91
C ARG A 218 9.42 40.97 11.55
N ASP A 219 9.70 40.38 12.71
CA ASP A 219 10.89 40.71 13.50
C ASP A 219 12.19 40.17 12.84
N GLY A 220 12.05 39.21 11.91
CA GLY A 220 13.12 38.70 11.04
C GLY A 220 13.22 39.42 9.70
N GLY A 221 12.58 40.59 9.55
CA GLY A 221 12.58 41.34 8.28
C GLY A 221 11.73 40.71 7.17
N GLY A 222 10.79 39.83 7.53
CA GLY A 222 9.88 39.16 6.62
C GLY A 222 10.44 37.89 5.98
N ASP A 223 11.70 37.50 6.22
CA ASP A 223 12.33 36.33 5.58
C ASP A 223 11.68 35.02 6.05
N LEU A 224 11.17 34.24 5.10
CA LEU A 224 10.53 32.95 5.35
C LEU A 224 11.50 31.76 5.23
N GLY A 225 12.76 32.01 4.88
CA GLY A 225 13.71 30.96 4.54
C GLY A 225 13.40 30.34 3.17
N GLU A 226 13.86 29.10 2.98
CA GLU A 226 13.65 28.35 1.73
C GLU A 226 12.26 27.68 1.77
N VAL A 227 11.44 27.97 0.76
CA VAL A 227 10.11 27.41 0.53
C VAL A 227 10.08 26.66 -0.79
N GLN A 228 9.35 25.55 -0.88
CA GLN A 228 9.24 24.78 -2.12
C GLN A 228 8.05 25.25 -2.96
N TYR A 229 8.15 25.05 -4.27
CA TYR A 229 7.00 25.18 -5.16
C TYR A 229 5.89 24.20 -4.72
N GLY A 230 4.68 24.70 -4.55
CA GLY A 230 3.53 23.99 -3.98
C GLY A 230 3.21 24.38 -2.53
N ASP A 231 4.14 24.99 -1.80
CA ASP A 231 3.94 25.37 -0.39
C ASP A 231 3.28 26.76 -0.22
N LEU A 232 3.27 27.56 -1.29
CA LEU A 232 2.77 28.94 -1.27
C LEU A 232 1.32 29.03 -1.76
N HIS A 233 0.59 30.03 -1.27
CA HIS A 233 -0.72 30.36 -1.83
C HIS A 233 -0.59 30.71 -3.33
N TYR A 234 -1.50 30.21 -4.17
CA TYR A 234 -1.37 30.28 -5.64
C TYR A 234 -1.11 31.70 -6.19
N VAL A 235 -1.74 32.74 -5.59
CA VAL A 235 -1.53 34.16 -5.96
C VAL A 235 -0.07 34.59 -5.72
N ILE A 236 0.52 34.16 -4.62
CA ILE A 236 1.90 34.46 -4.26
C ILE A 236 2.84 33.69 -5.19
N GLU A 237 2.58 32.39 -5.37
CA GLU A 237 3.41 31.53 -6.21
C GLU A 237 3.48 32.00 -7.66
N ASP A 238 2.34 32.35 -8.27
CA ASP A 238 2.26 32.84 -9.65
C ASP A 238 2.97 34.20 -9.83
N SER A 239 3.01 35.02 -8.79
CA SER A 239 3.79 36.27 -8.76
C SER A 239 5.29 35.98 -8.66
N VAL A 240 5.70 35.22 -7.63
CA VAL A 240 7.09 34.85 -7.37
C VAL A 240 7.71 34.17 -8.58
N LYS A 241 7.00 33.29 -9.28
CA LYS A 241 7.46 32.62 -10.49
C LYS A 241 7.92 33.59 -11.58
N ARG A 242 7.22 34.70 -11.77
CA ARG A 242 7.47 35.71 -12.82
C ARG A 242 8.50 36.78 -12.44
N MET A 243 8.77 36.95 -11.15
CA MET A 243 9.72 37.94 -10.63
C MET A 243 11.19 37.50 -10.78
N ALA A 244 12.13 38.43 -10.93
CA ALA A 244 13.56 38.17 -10.84
C ALA A 244 14.05 38.17 -9.38
N ILE A 245 15.26 37.66 -9.14
CA ILE A 245 15.91 37.78 -7.83
C ILE A 245 16.14 39.25 -7.52
N GLY A 246 15.71 39.68 -6.33
CA GLY A 246 15.78 41.07 -5.86
C GLY A 246 14.50 41.86 -6.06
N ASP A 247 13.59 41.41 -6.93
CA ASP A 247 12.34 42.11 -7.22
C ASP A 247 11.41 42.14 -6.01
N VAL A 248 10.64 43.22 -5.92
CA VAL A 248 9.52 43.39 -4.98
C VAL A 248 8.23 43.40 -5.78
N SER A 249 7.24 42.62 -5.34
CA SER A 249 5.96 42.49 -6.03
C SER A 249 5.14 43.77 -5.94
N ASP A 250 4.15 43.90 -6.81
CA ASP A 250 2.99 44.74 -6.53
C ASP A 250 2.19 44.20 -5.34
N LEU A 251 1.14 44.93 -4.96
CA LEU A 251 0.23 44.49 -3.90
C LEU A 251 -0.55 43.25 -4.35
N LEU A 252 -0.27 42.12 -3.72
CA LEU A 252 -0.98 40.86 -3.94
C LEU A 252 -2.13 40.75 -2.93
N GLU A 253 -3.24 40.15 -3.35
CA GLU A 253 -4.46 40.08 -2.55
C GLU A 253 -4.94 38.63 -2.44
N THR A 254 -5.22 38.19 -1.22
CA THR A 254 -5.94 36.94 -0.91
C THR A 254 -7.23 37.28 -0.17
N ASP A 255 -8.05 36.28 0.15
CA ASP A 255 -9.30 36.51 0.90
C ASP A 255 -9.05 37.08 2.29
N THR A 256 -7.90 36.75 2.90
CA THR A 256 -7.61 37.06 4.31
C THR A 256 -6.60 38.19 4.50
N ALA A 257 -5.79 38.51 3.48
CA ALA A 257 -4.70 39.47 3.65
C ALA A 257 -4.26 40.12 2.33
N TYR A 258 -3.46 41.18 2.48
CA TYR A 258 -2.63 41.72 1.40
C TYR A 258 -1.17 41.35 1.64
N PHE A 259 -0.46 41.03 0.56
CA PHE A 259 0.94 40.63 0.59
C PHE A 259 1.78 41.54 -0.30
N ILE A 260 2.98 41.84 0.17
CA ILE A 260 4.09 42.34 -0.65
C ILE A 260 5.22 41.35 -0.47
N ILE A 261 5.75 40.83 -1.58
CA ILE A 261 6.74 39.77 -1.58
C ILE A 261 8.04 40.27 -2.19
N LYS A 262 9.17 39.86 -1.63
CA LYS A 262 10.48 40.05 -2.22
C LYS A 262 11.13 38.71 -2.50
N VAL A 263 11.64 38.52 -3.72
CA VAL A 263 12.41 37.32 -4.05
C VAL A 263 13.86 37.54 -3.62
N LEU A 264 14.35 36.74 -2.68
CA LEU A 264 15.73 36.79 -2.20
C LEU A 264 16.63 35.82 -2.95
N ASN A 265 16.11 34.64 -3.32
CA ASN A 265 16.81 33.67 -4.13
C ASN A 265 15.83 32.77 -4.91
N LYS A 266 16.30 32.17 -6.00
CA LYS A 266 15.59 31.14 -6.75
C LYS A 266 16.52 29.98 -7.05
N THR A 267 16.03 28.78 -6.81
CA THR A 267 16.66 27.53 -7.24
C THR A 267 15.73 26.88 -8.25
N GLU A 268 16.18 26.80 -9.50
CA GLU A 268 15.42 26.16 -10.56
C GLU A 268 15.26 24.66 -10.31
N THR A 269 14.26 24.08 -10.96
CA THR A 269 14.13 22.64 -11.01
C THR A 269 15.34 22.03 -11.69
N LYS A 270 15.83 20.91 -11.16
CA LYS A 270 16.93 20.15 -11.77
C LYS A 270 16.63 18.66 -11.68
N PRO A 271 17.16 17.85 -12.60
CA PRO A 271 17.08 16.40 -12.50
C PRO A 271 17.67 15.90 -11.18
N MET A 272 16.94 15.03 -10.47
CA MET A 272 17.50 14.25 -9.37
C MET A 272 18.53 13.26 -9.94
N PRO A 273 19.71 13.08 -9.33
CA PRO A 273 20.68 12.07 -9.77
C PRO A 273 20.02 10.70 -9.89
N ILE A 274 20.32 9.97 -10.98
CA ILE A 274 19.71 8.66 -11.22
C ILE A 274 19.98 7.69 -10.06
N ASP A 275 21.15 7.76 -9.43
CA ASP A 275 21.53 6.93 -8.29
C ASP A 275 20.60 7.16 -7.08
N ASP A 276 20.10 8.38 -6.88
CA ASP A 276 19.19 8.72 -5.77
C ASP A 276 17.78 8.16 -6.00
N VAL A 277 17.40 7.91 -7.26
CA VAL A 277 16.05 7.43 -7.64
C VAL A 277 16.04 6.02 -8.23
N LYS A 278 17.21 5.36 -8.34
CA LYS A 278 17.39 4.06 -8.98
C LYS A 278 16.48 2.97 -8.40
N GLU A 279 16.41 2.87 -7.08
CA GLU A 279 15.57 1.86 -6.40
C GLU A 279 14.07 2.07 -6.64
N SER A 280 13.63 3.33 -6.73
CA SER A 280 12.26 3.66 -7.07
C SER A 280 11.93 3.22 -8.50
N ILE A 281 12.83 3.49 -9.45
CA ILE A 281 12.68 3.07 -10.85
C ILE A 281 12.69 1.55 -10.96
N LEU A 282 13.61 0.86 -10.27
CA LEU A 282 13.66 -0.61 -10.25
C LEU A 282 12.35 -1.20 -9.74
N THR A 283 11.77 -0.63 -8.69
CA THR A 283 10.47 -1.07 -8.17
C THR A 283 9.37 -0.90 -9.22
N LYS A 284 9.28 0.29 -9.84
CA LYS A 284 8.29 0.57 -10.90
C LYS A 284 8.44 -0.34 -12.13
N LEU A 285 9.65 -0.74 -12.47
CA LEU A 285 9.93 -1.66 -13.57
C LEU A 285 9.65 -3.13 -13.19
N ARG A 286 9.92 -3.51 -11.93
CA ARG A 286 9.80 -4.89 -11.44
C ARG A 286 8.36 -5.31 -11.21
N GLU A 287 7.52 -4.44 -10.64
CA GLU A 287 6.13 -4.75 -10.32
C GLU A 287 5.31 -5.30 -11.51
N PRO A 288 5.22 -4.61 -12.66
CA PRO A 288 4.43 -5.11 -13.79
C PRO A 288 5.04 -6.39 -14.42
N ARG A 289 6.37 -6.55 -14.37
CA ARG A 289 7.02 -7.80 -14.82
C ARG A 289 6.71 -8.96 -13.90
N MET A 290 6.66 -8.71 -12.59
CA MET A 290 6.32 -9.70 -11.58
C MET A 290 4.89 -10.18 -11.71
N GLU A 291 3.95 -9.26 -11.91
CA GLU A 291 2.55 -9.60 -12.18
C GLU A 291 2.42 -10.45 -13.45
N ALA A 292 2.97 -9.98 -14.58
CA ALA A 292 2.92 -10.71 -15.83
C ALA A 292 3.58 -12.10 -15.77
N ARG A 293 4.73 -12.21 -15.09
CA ARG A 293 5.43 -13.48 -14.92
C ARG A 293 4.68 -14.43 -13.98
N LEU A 294 4.06 -13.91 -12.92
CA LEU A 294 3.24 -14.73 -12.02
C LEU A 294 2.01 -15.30 -12.76
N ASP A 295 1.33 -14.48 -13.55
CA ASP A 295 0.17 -14.92 -14.34
C ASP A 295 0.53 -15.98 -15.37
N GLU A 296 1.64 -15.78 -16.09
CA GLU A 296 2.19 -16.78 -17.02
C GLU A 296 2.51 -18.07 -16.26
N PHE A 297 3.21 -17.97 -15.14
CA PHE A 297 3.61 -19.12 -14.34
C PHE A 297 2.41 -19.90 -13.78
N LEU A 298 1.39 -19.21 -13.27
CA LEU A 298 0.16 -19.85 -12.81
C LEU A 298 -0.57 -20.57 -13.96
N THR A 299 -0.56 -20.00 -15.15
CA THR A 299 -1.11 -20.65 -16.36
C THR A 299 -0.34 -21.92 -16.72
N GLU A 300 1.00 -21.89 -16.61
CA GLU A 300 1.84 -23.08 -16.78
C GLU A 300 1.49 -24.17 -15.75
N LEU A 301 1.32 -23.80 -14.48
CA LEU A 301 0.95 -24.75 -13.41
C LEU A 301 -0.45 -25.33 -13.61
N GLU A 302 -1.41 -24.55 -14.12
CA GLU A 302 -2.75 -25.05 -14.44
C GLU A 302 -2.76 -26.04 -15.61
N ALA A 303 -1.80 -25.94 -16.52
CA ALA A 303 -1.61 -26.92 -17.59
C ALA A 303 -0.83 -28.17 -17.12
N GLU A 304 0.06 -28.00 -16.14
CA GLU A 304 0.90 -29.06 -15.57
C GLU A 304 0.12 -29.94 -14.57
N TYR A 305 -0.76 -29.36 -13.76
CA TYR A 305 -1.45 -30.04 -12.67
C TYR A 305 -2.95 -30.23 -12.90
N LEU A 306 -3.48 -31.34 -12.37
CA LEU A 306 -4.92 -31.61 -12.41
C LEU A 306 -5.63 -30.77 -11.35
N VAL A 307 -6.40 -29.78 -11.80
CA VAL A 307 -7.22 -28.92 -10.93
C VAL A 307 -8.69 -29.36 -10.95
N GLU A 308 -9.24 -29.66 -9.78
CA GLU A 308 -10.66 -29.98 -9.60
C GLU A 308 -11.30 -28.99 -8.61
N ARG A 309 -12.30 -28.24 -9.07
CA ARG A 309 -13.19 -27.44 -8.20
C ARG A 309 -14.47 -28.23 -7.93
N VAL A 310 -14.71 -28.53 -6.66
CA VAL A 310 -15.81 -29.41 -6.22
C VAL A 310 -17.01 -28.62 -5.68
N VAL A 311 -16.80 -27.37 -5.26
CA VAL A 311 -17.85 -26.51 -4.66
C VAL A 311 -18.14 -25.24 -5.47
N THR A 312 -19.41 -24.87 -5.49
CA THR A 312 -19.93 -23.56 -5.92
C THR A 312 -20.10 -22.65 -4.71
N LYS A 313 -20.40 -21.36 -4.92
CA LYS A 313 -20.77 -20.44 -3.84
C LYS A 313 -21.89 -21.05 -2.98
N PRO A 314 -21.71 -21.21 -1.66
CA PRO A 314 -22.77 -21.66 -0.77
C PRO A 314 -23.96 -20.68 -0.80
N ALA A 315 -25.18 -21.21 -0.70
CA ALA A 315 -26.40 -20.43 -0.85
C ALA A 315 -26.65 -19.43 0.31
N ASP A 316 -25.93 -19.59 1.42
CA ASP A 316 -26.03 -18.83 2.66
C ASP A 316 -24.96 -17.73 2.82
N LEU A 317 -24.15 -17.47 1.77
CA LEU A 317 -23.11 -16.42 1.74
C LEU A 317 -23.51 -15.14 1.01
#